data_AF-A0A6J4UPL2-F1
#
_entry.id   AF-A0A6J4UPL2-F1
#
_cell.length_a   1.000
_cell.length_b   1.000
_cell.length_c   1.000
_cell.angle_alpha   90.00
_cell.angle_beta   90.00
_cell.angle_gamma   90.00
#
_symmetry.space_group_name_H-M   'P 1'
#
loop_
_entity.id
_entity.type
_entity.pdbx_description
1 polymer ?
#
loop_
_entity_poly.entity_id
_entity_poly.type
_entity_poly.pdbx_seq_one_letter_code
_entity_poly.pdbx_strand_id
1 'polypeptide(L)'
;MAGMRDAVVAALRARYGEGWAADEEANIRFSADAEALLQGIDGIHLLGDAEFEDGEVTLRVWVDRPVPDLMTADELAFAVFGRLAEEVFYAERRFEAGGLRYPFVTGSPRRGHVGALVMTGPYAADFAERFRQRITGGVRYHA
;
A
#
# COMPACT_ATOMS: atom_id res chain seq x y z
N MET A 1 -4.08 20.57 -6.17
CA MET A 1 -4.80 19.63 -7.06
C MET A 1 -5.05 18.36 -6.28
N ALA A 2 -6.28 17.86 -6.24
CA ALA A 2 -6.56 16.53 -5.70
C ALA A 2 -5.75 15.49 -6.50
N GLY A 3 -5.15 14.51 -5.82
CA GLY A 3 -4.33 13.49 -6.46
C GLY A 3 -5.18 12.52 -7.29
N MET A 4 -4.55 11.70 -8.15
CA MET A 4 -5.26 10.69 -8.95
C MET A 4 -6.10 9.75 -8.07
N ARG A 5 -5.56 9.33 -6.92
CA ARG A 5 -6.28 8.55 -5.91
C ARG A 5 -7.59 9.21 -5.49
N ASP A 6 -7.54 10.49 -5.12
CA ASP A 6 -8.70 11.22 -4.62
C ASP A 6 -9.77 11.36 -5.71
N ALA A 7 -9.35 11.56 -6.97
CA ALA A 7 -10.25 11.57 -8.11
C ALA A 7 -10.94 10.21 -8.33
N VAL A 8 -10.22 9.10 -8.15
CA VAL A 8 -10.79 7.74 -8.19
C VAL A 8 -11.80 7.55 -7.06
N VAL A 9 -11.45 7.93 -5.82
CA VAL A 9 -12.38 7.83 -4.67
C VAL A 9 -13.64 8.65 -4.91
N ALA A 10 -13.51 9.90 -5.37
CA ALA A 10 -14.65 10.76 -5.69
C ALA A 10 -15.55 10.15 -6.78
N ALA A 11 -14.97 9.58 -7.84
CA ALA A 11 -15.73 8.93 -8.89
C ALA A 11 -16.48 7.67 -8.38
N LEU A 12 -15.84 6.87 -7.52
CA LEU A 12 -16.45 5.68 -6.94
C LEU A 12 -17.56 6.02 -5.95
N ARG A 13 -17.39 7.05 -5.12
CA ARG A 13 -18.46 7.57 -4.24
C ARG A 13 -19.65 8.11 -5.02
N ALA A 14 -19.39 8.85 -6.11
CA ALA A 14 -20.46 9.31 -6.99
C ALA A 14 -21.23 8.15 -7.65
N ARG A 15 -20.55 7.02 -7.90
CA ARG A 15 -21.14 5.83 -8.55
C ARG A 15 -21.86 4.89 -7.58
N TYR A 16 -21.27 4.63 -6.41
CA TYR A 16 -21.70 3.59 -5.47
C TYR A 16 -22.26 4.15 -4.14
N GLY A 17 -22.22 5.47 -3.96
CA GLY A 17 -22.71 6.19 -2.80
C GLY A 17 -21.59 6.77 -1.93
N GLU A 18 -21.86 7.91 -1.28
CA GLU A 18 -20.87 8.61 -0.43
C GLU A 18 -20.30 7.73 0.70
N GLY A 19 -21.13 6.82 1.23
CA GLY A 19 -20.74 5.87 2.28
C GLY A 19 -19.93 4.65 1.79
N TRP A 20 -19.64 4.54 0.49
CA TRP A 20 -19.04 3.34 -0.10
C TRP A 20 -17.75 2.88 0.60
N ALA A 21 -16.88 3.82 1.00
CA ALA A 21 -15.62 3.52 1.70
C ALA A 21 -15.72 3.62 3.24
N ALA A 22 -16.90 3.93 3.77
CA ALA A 22 -17.12 4.23 5.19
C ALA A 22 -17.76 3.07 5.97
N ASP A 23 -17.87 1.89 5.37
CA ASP A 23 -18.37 0.69 6.04
C ASP A 23 -17.33 0.19 7.06
N GLU A 24 -17.57 0.50 8.33
CA GLU A 24 -16.66 0.21 9.44
C GLU A 24 -16.46 -1.30 9.63
N GLU A 25 -17.53 -2.10 9.55
CA GLU A 25 -17.44 -3.56 9.69
C GLU A 25 -16.60 -4.17 8.56
N ALA A 26 -16.83 -3.70 7.33
CA ALA A 26 -16.03 -4.11 6.19
C ALA A 26 -14.56 -3.74 6.34
N ASN A 27 -14.26 -2.54 6.83
CA ASN A 27 -12.91 -2.03 7.03
C ASN A 27 -12.16 -2.77 8.14
N ILE A 28 -12.83 -3.08 9.25
CA ILE A 28 -12.29 -3.93 10.33
C ILE A 28 -11.94 -5.31 9.78
N ARG A 29 -12.87 -5.93 9.04
CA ARG A 29 -12.63 -7.26 8.46
C ARG A 29 -11.51 -7.25 7.43
N PHE A 30 -11.47 -6.24 6.56
CA PHE A 30 -10.39 -6.05 5.60
C PHE A 30 -9.04 -6.01 6.30
N SER A 31 -8.94 -5.29 7.41
CA SER A 31 -7.68 -5.16 8.15
C SER A 31 -7.28 -6.45 8.83
N ALA A 32 -8.20 -7.12 9.52
CA ALA A 32 -7.92 -8.43 10.12
C ALA A 32 -7.45 -9.46 9.07
N ASP A 33 -8.10 -9.49 7.90
CA ASP A 33 -7.72 -10.38 6.80
C ASP A 33 -6.34 -9.98 6.23
N ALA A 34 -6.03 -8.68 6.15
CA ALA A 34 -4.74 -8.17 5.70
C ALA A 34 -3.61 -8.53 6.66
N GLU A 35 -3.82 -8.36 7.96
CA GLU A 35 -2.86 -8.71 9.00
C GLU A 35 -2.57 -10.20 8.99
N ALA A 36 -3.61 -11.04 8.93
CA ALA A 36 -3.47 -12.49 8.86
C ALA A 36 -2.70 -12.93 7.61
N LEU A 37 -2.94 -12.27 6.47
CA LEU A 37 -2.20 -12.51 5.24
C LEU A 37 -0.72 -12.14 5.38
N LEU A 38 -0.43 -10.95 5.92
CA LEU A 38 0.93 -10.42 6.07
C LEU A 38 1.77 -11.27 7.03
N GLN A 39 1.17 -11.78 8.12
CA GLN A 39 1.83 -12.69 9.06
C GLN A 39 2.28 -14.00 8.43
N GLY A 40 1.67 -14.40 7.29
CA GLY A 40 2.05 -15.61 6.56
C GLY A 40 3.19 -15.41 5.55
N ILE A 41 3.72 -14.19 5.40
CA ILE A 41 4.74 -13.87 4.40
C ILE A 41 6.11 -13.84 5.06
N ASP A 42 6.98 -14.79 4.69
CA ASP A 42 8.34 -14.85 5.20
C ASP A 42 9.09 -13.53 4.97
N GLY A 43 9.65 -13.02 6.07
CA GLY A 43 10.48 -11.83 6.07
C GLY A 43 9.74 -10.49 5.93
N ILE A 44 8.43 -10.52 6.12
CA ILE A 44 7.58 -9.34 6.27
C ILE A 44 6.96 -9.39 7.65
N HIS A 45 7.16 -8.35 8.45
CA HIS A 45 6.66 -8.28 9.81
C HIS A 45 5.71 -7.11 9.95
N LEU A 46 4.48 -7.36 10.40
CA LEU A 46 3.55 -6.28 10.68
C LEU A 46 4.07 -5.43 11.85
N LEU A 47 4.01 -4.11 11.71
CA LEU A 47 4.41 -3.14 12.73
C LEU A 47 3.16 -2.58 13.42
N GLY A 48 2.80 -3.20 14.54
CA GLY A 48 1.56 -2.87 15.26
C GLY A 48 0.32 -3.37 14.51
N ASP A 49 -0.84 -2.90 14.95
CA ASP A 49 -2.13 -3.20 14.30
C ASP A 49 -2.37 -2.24 13.13
N ALA A 50 -3.33 -2.57 12.25
CA ALA A 50 -3.79 -1.67 11.21
C ALA A 50 -4.35 -0.38 11.82
N GLU A 51 -3.83 0.76 11.39
CA GLU A 51 -4.31 2.07 11.84
C GLU A 51 -5.46 2.56 10.96
N PHE A 52 -6.49 3.10 11.60
CA PHE A 52 -7.61 3.73 10.93
C PHE A 52 -7.67 5.21 11.28
N GLU A 53 -7.52 6.06 10.26
CA GLU A 53 -7.59 7.51 10.40
C GLU A 53 -8.35 8.07 9.19
N ASP A 54 -9.33 8.95 9.42
CA ASP A 54 -10.13 9.60 8.38
C ASP A 54 -10.78 8.64 7.35
N GLY A 55 -11.13 7.43 7.79
CA GLY A 55 -11.71 6.40 6.92
C GLY A 55 -10.70 5.72 6.01
N GLU A 56 -9.41 5.88 6.28
CA GLU A 56 -8.32 5.21 5.59
C GLU A 56 -7.63 4.19 6.49
N VAL A 57 -7.33 3.01 5.92
CA VAL A 57 -6.54 1.98 6.59
C VAL A 57 -5.05 2.14 6.25
N THR A 58 -4.19 2.13 7.26
CA THR A 58 -2.74 2.10 7.08
C THR A 58 -2.16 0.81 7.66
N LEU A 59 -1.58 0.00 6.77
CA LEU A 59 -0.85 -1.22 7.14
C LEU A 59 0.64 -0.89 7.09
N ARG A 60 1.37 -1.04 8.21
CA ARG A 60 2.83 -0.86 8.25
C ARG A 60 3.51 -2.21 8.36
N VAL A 61 4.48 -2.44 7.50
CA VAL A 61 5.30 -3.65 7.53
C VAL A 61 6.77 -3.30 7.56
N TRP A 62 7.54 -4.12 8.27
CA TRP A 62 8.98 -4.15 8.26
C TRP A 62 9.46 -5.24 7.32
N VAL A 63 10.31 -4.88 6.36
CA VAL A 63 10.92 -5.80 5.40
C VAL A 63 12.30 -6.19 5.91
N ASP A 64 12.48 -7.45 6.28
CA ASP A 64 13.74 -7.98 6.85
C ASP A 64 14.65 -8.67 5.81
N ARG A 65 14.22 -8.71 4.54
CA ARG A 65 14.98 -9.27 3.41
C ARG A 65 15.29 -8.19 2.38
N PRO A 66 16.41 -8.32 1.64
CA PRO A 66 16.69 -7.45 0.51
C PRO A 66 15.54 -7.46 -0.49
N VAL A 67 15.09 -6.26 -0.90
CA VAL A 67 14.18 -6.09 -2.04
C VAL A 67 15.06 -6.05 -3.30
N PRO A 68 15.08 -7.13 -4.12
CA PRO A 68 16.05 -7.26 -5.21
C PRO A 68 15.72 -6.30 -6.36
N ASP A 69 14.44 -6.04 -6.60
CA ASP A 69 13.96 -5.19 -7.67
C ASP A 69 12.56 -4.60 -7.40
N LEU A 70 12.15 -3.69 -8.29
CA LEU A 70 10.84 -3.03 -8.26
C LEU A 70 9.69 -4.02 -8.33
N MET A 71 9.85 -5.10 -9.09
CA MET A 71 8.78 -6.04 -9.36
C MET A 71 8.45 -6.84 -8.11
N THR A 72 9.47 -7.23 -7.34
CA THR A 72 9.30 -7.91 -6.06
C THR A 72 8.57 -7.04 -5.02
N ALA A 73 8.88 -5.73 -4.99
CA ALA A 73 8.19 -4.80 -4.10
C ALA A 73 6.72 -4.61 -4.49
N ASP A 74 6.44 -4.52 -5.80
CA ASP A 74 5.08 -4.40 -6.33
C ASP A 74 4.30 -5.70 -6.09
N GLU A 75 4.90 -6.86 -6.36
CA GLU A 75 4.29 -8.18 -6.15
C GLU A 75 3.78 -8.36 -4.72
N LEU A 76 4.54 -7.93 -3.70
CA LEU A 76 4.09 -7.98 -2.32
C LEU A 76 2.83 -7.10 -2.11
N ALA A 77 2.85 -5.86 -2.59
CA ALA A 77 1.71 -4.95 -2.45
C ALA A 77 0.47 -5.47 -3.18
N PHE A 78 0.63 -5.90 -4.43
CA PHE A 78 -0.47 -6.40 -5.25
C PHE A 78 -0.97 -7.79 -4.82
N ALA A 79 -0.14 -8.62 -4.20
CA ALA A 79 -0.58 -9.87 -3.58
C ALA A 79 -1.52 -9.61 -2.39
N VAL A 80 -1.22 -8.59 -1.59
CA VAL A 80 -2.10 -8.12 -0.51
C VAL A 80 -3.41 -7.59 -1.11
N PHE A 81 -3.34 -6.69 -2.09
CA PHE A 81 -4.54 -6.08 -2.68
C PHE A 81 -5.44 -7.10 -3.40
N GLY A 82 -4.86 -7.99 -4.21
CA GLY A 82 -5.60 -8.98 -4.99
C GLY A 82 -6.23 -10.10 -4.17
N ARG A 83 -5.79 -10.30 -2.92
CA ARG A 83 -6.37 -11.29 -2.02
C ARG A 83 -7.46 -10.73 -1.12
N LEU A 84 -7.40 -9.43 -0.85
CA LEU A 84 -8.33 -8.75 0.05
C LEU A 84 -9.49 -8.06 -0.68
N ALA A 85 -9.39 -7.89 -1.99
CA ALA A 85 -10.40 -7.17 -2.75
C ALA A 85 -10.79 -7.89 -4.05
N GLU A 86 -12.06 -7.69 -4.43
CA GLU A 86 -12.60 -8.17 -5.70
C GLU A 86 -12.02 -7.36 -6.87
N GLU A 87 -11.90 -6.04 -6.70
CA GLU A 87 -11.33 -5.14 -7.69
C GLU A 87 -10.28 -4.19 -7.07
N VAL A 88 -9.23 -3.88 -7.86
CA VAL A 88 -8.25 -2.84 -7.56
C VAL A 88 -8.50 -1.66 -8.49
N PHE A 89 -9.02 -0.56 -7.94
CA PHE A 89 -9.32 0.66 -8.71
C PHE A 89 -8.12 1.60 -8.80
N TYR A 90 -7.26 1.58 -7.79
CA TYR A 90 -6.06 2.38 -7.73
C TYR A 90 -5.00 1.68 -6.88
N ALA A 91 -3.76 1.67 -7.35
CA ALA A 91 -2.58 1.40 -6.55
C ALA A 91 -1.39 2.12 -7.20
N GLU A 92 -0.59 2.81 -6.40
CA GLU A 92 0.58 3.54 -6.87
C GLU A 92 1.73 3.32 -5.91
N ARG A 93 2.93 3.03 -6.43
CA ARG A 93 4.14 3.05 -5.61
C ARG A 93 4.68 4.46 -5.44
N ARG A 94 4.93 4.85 -4.19
CA ARG A 94 5.61 6.10 -3.82
C ARG A 94 6.87 5.80 -3.04
N PHE A 95 7.97 6.46 -3.43
CA PHE A 95 9.24 6.39 -2.72
C PHE A 95 9.28 7.49 -1.67
N GLU A 96 9.36 7.11 -0.40
CA GLU A 96 9.37 8.04 0.73
C GLU A 96 10.68 7.93 1.51
N ALA A 97 10.93 8.91 2.39
CA ALA A 97 12.04 8.80 3.32
C ALA A 97 11.77 7.63 4.28
N GLY A 98 12.64 6.62 4.27
CA GLY A 98 12.51 5.44 5.13
C GLY A 98 11.80 4.24 4.51
N GLY A 99 11.36 4.31 3.24
CA GLY A 99 10.81 3.14 2.55
C GLY A 99 9.88 3.41 1.37
N LEU A 100 8.88 2.55 1.22
CA LEU A 100 7.90 2.58 0.13
C LEU A 100 6.50 2.74 0.70
N ARG A 101 5.68 3.60 0.09
CA ARG A 101 4.26 3.73 0.39
C ARG A 101 3.44 3.34 -0.84
N TYR A 102 2.43 2.51 -0.64
CA TYR A 102 1.48 2.09 -1.66
C TYR A 102 0.07 2.52 -1.29
N PRO A 103 -0.34 3.76 -1.62
CA PRO A 103 -1.73 4.15 -1.48
C PRO A 103 -2.58 3.30 -2.44
N PHE A 104 -3.72 2.84 -1.94
CA PHE A 104 -4.64 1.99 -2.71
C PHE A 104 -6.08 2.44 -2.58
N VAL A 105 -6.88 2.03 -3.56
CA VAL A 105 -8.34 2.02 -3.55
C VAL A 105 -8.77 0.69 -4.12
N THR A 106 -9.45 -0.12 -3.31
CA THR A 106 -9.92 -1.45 -3.68
C THR A 106 -11.36 -1.64 -3.22
N GLY A 107 -12.02 -2.71 -3.66
CA GLY A 107 -13.36 -3.03 -3.15
C GLY A 107 -14.23 -3.76 -4.16
N SER A 108 -15.54 -3.53 -4.04
CA SER A 108 -16.60 -4.05 -4.90
C SER A 108 -17.70 -2.99 -5.05
N PRO A 109 -18.76 -3.22 -5.85
CA PRO A 109 -19.88 -2.29 -5.94
C PRO A 109 -20.61 -2.00 -4.62
N ARG A 110 -20.43 -2.85 -3.58
CA ARG A 110 -21.11 -2.70 -2.29
C ARG A 110 -20.30 -1.92 -1.26
N ARG A 111 -18.97 -2.04 -1.31
CA ARG A 111 -18.06 -1.51 -0.29
C ARG A 111 -16.66 -1.29 -0.85
N GLY A 112 -15.99 -0.27 -0.37
CA GLY A 112 -14.65 0.12 -0.76
C GLY A 112 -13.70 0.17 0.41
N HIS A 113 -12.42 0.01 0.12
CA HIS A 113 -11.32 0.14 1.05
C HIS A 113 -10.33 1.16 0.46
N VAL A 114 -10.05 2.19 1.24
CA VAL A 114 -9.11 3.25 0.89
C VAL A 114 -8.01 3.21 1.93
N GLY A 115 -6.76 3.23 1.50
CA GLY A 115 -5.69 3.07 2.47
C GLY A 115 -4.30 3.18 1.88
N ALA A 116 -3.32 2.72 2.64
CA ALA A 116 -1.96 2.53 2.18
C ALA A 116 -1.27 1.34 2.86
N LEU A 117 -0.45 0.63 2.10
CA LEU A 117 0.57 -0.27 2.63
C LEU A 117 1.91 0.46 2.68
N VAL A 118 2.53 0.51 3.85
CA VAL A 118 3.83 1.17 4.07
C VAL A 118 4.86 0.11 4.39
N MET A 119 5.87 -0.01 3.53
CA MET A 119 7.00 -0.90 3.70
C MET A 119 8.18 -0.10 4.23
N THR A 120 8.66 -0.48 5.41
CA THR A 120 9.77 0.16 6.12
C THR A 120 10.87 -0.86 6.44
N GLY A 121 11.94 -0.42 7.10
CA GLY A 121 13.09 -1.24 7.43
C GLY A 121 14.31 -0.95 6.55
N PRO A 122 15.49 -1.44 6.91
CA PRO A 122 16.75 -1.08 6.26
C PRO A 122 16.75 -1.40 4.77
N TYR A 123 16.17 -2.55 4.38
CA TYR A 123 16.12 -2.96 2.98
C TYR A 123 15.13 -2.15 2.15
N ALA A 124 13.97 -1.78 2.70
CA ALA A 124 13.02 -0.92 2.02
C ALA A 124 13.56 0.52 1.89
N ALA A 125 14.22 1.03 2.93
CA ALA A 125 14.82 2.36 2.93
C ALA A 125 16.00 2.46 1.94
N ASP A 126 16.91 1.50 1.97
CA ASP A 126 18.05 1.42 1.04
C ASP A 126 17.56 1.27 -0.41
N PHE A 127 16.56 0.43 -0.65
CA PHE A 127 15.93 0.32 -1.97
C PHE A 127 15.35 1.65 -2.46
N ALA A 128 14.59 2.34 -1.60
CA ALA A 128 13.97 3.62 -1.94
C ALA A 128 15.00 4.73 -2.17
N GLU A 129 16.11 4.73 -1.43
CA GLU A 129 17.21 5.67 -1.64
C GLU A 129 17.94 5.41 -2.96
N ARG A 130 18.38 4.17 -3.21
CA ARG A 130 19.06 3.79 -4.45
C ARG A 130 18.23 4.13 -5.68
N PHE A 131 16.92 3.90 -5.63
CA PHE A 131 16.03 4.19 -6.74
C PHE A 131 15.87 5.69 -6.99
N ARG A 132 15.68 6.50 -5.93
CA ARG A 132 15.64 7.97 -6.05
C ARG A 132 16.91 8.52 -6.67
N GLN A 133 18.08 8.08 -6.20
CA GLN A 133 19.38 8.51 -6.74
C GLN A 133 19.55 8.15 -8.23
N ARG A 134 19.01 6.99 -8.66
CA ARG A 134 19.04 6.55 -10.06
C ARG A 134 18.20 7.44 -10.98
N ILE A 135 16.99 7.82 -10.55
CA ILE A 135 16.10 8.71 -11.32
C ILE A 135 16.68 10.11 -11.44
N THR A 136 17.27 10.65 -10.37
CA THR A 136 17.84 12.00 -10.37
C THR A 136 19.23 12.08 -11.03
N GLY A 137 19.75 10.97 -11.58
CA GLY A 137 21.05 10.94 -12.27
C GLY A 137 22.27 11.11 -11.36
N GLY A 138 22.13 10.88 -10.05
CA GLY A 138 23.15 11.19 -9.05
C GLY A 138 24.27 10.15 -8.93
N VAL A 139 24.10 8.95 -9.46
CA VAL A 139 25.05 7.86 -9.24
C VAL A 139 26.09 7.81 -10.37
N ARG A 140 27.26 8.40 -10.12
CA ARG A 140 28.50 7.99 -10.79
C ARG A 140 29.07 6.80 -10.01
N TYR A 141 28.86 5.58 -10.53
CA TYR A 141 29.56 4.41 -10.00
C TYR A 141 31.06 4.55 -10.32
N HIS A 142 31.90 4.57 -9.30
CA HIS A 142 33.30 4.17 -9.43
C HIS A 142 33.40 2.72 -8.97
N ALA A 143 33.76 1.85 -9.90
CA ALA A 143 34.15 0.46 -9.64
C ALA A 143 35.58 0.39 -9.11
#